data_AF-A0A5E4KY09-F1
#
_entry.id   AF-A0A5E4KY09-F1
#
_cell.length_a   1.000
_cell.length_b   1.000
_cell.length_c   1.000
_cell.angle_alpha   90.00
_cell.angle_beta   90.00
_cell.angle_gamma   90.00
#
_symmetry.space_group_name_H-M   'P 1'
#
loop_
_entity.id
_entity.type
_entity.pdbx_description
1 polymer ?
#
loop_
_entity_poly.entity_id
_entity_poly.type
_entity_poly.pdbx_seq_one_letter_code
_entity_poly.pdbx_strand_id
1 'polypeptide(L)'
;MAEDILTSVLAFIYTIGHWIGEKIVGLIQSVAGIIIPQSIVDAIGMLVILTIFLAIAEVAKKAIWIVVAVGWVLIIVRIVILMIG
;
A
#
# COMPACT_ATOMS: atom_id res chain seq x y z
N MET A 1 5.48 5.08 25.59
CA MET A 1 6.30 4.04 24.91
C MET A 1 5.63 3.59 23.61
N ALA A 2 4.51 2.82 23.64
CA ALA A 2 3.82 2.41 22.38
C ALA A 2 3.10 3.58 21.69
N GLU A 3 2.53 4.49 22.50
CA GLU A 3 1.82 5.69 22.04
C GLU A 3 2.75 6.66 21.30
N ASP A 4 4.01 6.76 21.73
CA ASP A 4 5.05 7.57 21.07
C ASP A 4 5.42 7.02 19.69
N ILE A 5 5.51 5.69 19.55
CA ILE A 5 5.86 5.05 18.28
C ILE A 5 4.71 5.22 17.28
N LEU A 6 3.46 4.93 17.70
CA LEU A 6 2.30 5.12 16.85
C LEU A 6 2.18 6.58 16.40
N THR A 7 2.32 7.53 17.33
CA THR A 7 2.30 8.96 17.02
C THR A 7 3.40 9.35 16.04
N SER A 8 4.62 8.85 16.23
CA SER A 8 5.76 9.11 15.33
C SER A 8 5.52 8.56 13.92
N VAL A 9 4.96 7.35 13.82
CA VAL A 9 4.63 6.73 12.53
C VAL A 9 3.51 7.49 11.84
N LEU A 10 2.44 7.88 12.55
CA LEU A 10 1.36 8.67 11.98
C LEU A 10 1.86 10.05 11.51
N ALA A 11 2.71 10.71 12.31
CA ALA A 11 3.32 11.98 11.94
C ALA A 11 4.20 11.85 10.69
N PHE A 12 4.95 10.75 10.57
CA PHE A 12 5.75 10.45 9.38
C PHE A 12 4.88 10.25 8.14
N ILE A 13 3.81 9.43 8.25
CA ILE A 13 2.86 9.19 7.17
C ILE A 13 2.21 10.51 6.74
N TYR A 14 1.76 11.33 7.70
CA TYR A 14 1.19 12.64 7.43
C TYR A 14 2.19 13.56 6.71
N THR A 15 3.44 13.63 7.19
CA THR A 15 4.47 14.48 6.60
C THR A 15 4.75 14.09 5.15
N ILE A 16 4.89 12.80 4.86
CA ILE A 16 5.06 12.30 3.49
C ILE A 16 3.82 12.59 2.66
N GLY A 17 2.63 12.38 3.23
CA GLY A 17 1.36 12.62 2.55
C GLY A 17 1.23 14.05 2.11
N HIS A 18 1.47 14.99 3.02
CA HIS A 18 1.46 16.42 2.74
C HIS A 18 2.46 16.78 1.63
N TRP A 19 3.70 16.30 1.73
CA TRP A 19 4.74 16.55 0.72
C TRP A 19 4.35 16.02 -0.67
N ILE A 20 3.82 14.79 -0.74
CA ILE A 20 3.34 14.20 -2.00
C ILE A 20 2.16 15.01 -2.55
N GLY A 21 1.23 15.38 -1.67
CA GLY A 21 0.09 16.23 -1.99
C GLY A 21 0.52 17.54 -2.61
N GLU A 22 1.48 18.25 -2.01
CA GLU A 22 1.99 19.53 -2.51
C GLU A 22 2.60 19.38 -3.90
N LYS A 23 3.38 18.32 -4.14
CA LYS A 23 3.99 18.07 -5.44
C LYS A 23 2.94 17.79 -6.51
N ILE A 24 1.96 16.94 -6.21
CA ILE A 24 0.89 16.60 -7.16
C ILE A 24 0.02 17.81 -7.44
N VAL A 25 -0.41 18.52 -6.40
CA VAL A 25 -1.20 19.74 -6.55
C VAL A 25 -0.42 20.79 -7.33
N GLY A 26 0.87 21.00 -7.03
CA GLY A 26 1.72 21.93 -7.79
C GLY A 26 1.84 21.57 -9.28
N LEU A 27 1.92 20.29 -9.61
CA LEU A 27 1.86 19.81 -11.01
C LEU A 27 0.50 20.05 -11.65
N ILE A 28 -0.60 19.80 -10.94
CA ILE A 28 -1.94 20.05 -11.47
C ILE A 28 -2.16 21.54 -11.70
N GLN A 29 -1.75 22.39 -10.74
CA GLN A 29 -1.87 23.84 -10.87
C GLN A 29 -1.03 24.37 -12.04
N SER A 30 0.18 23.84 -12.26
CA SER A 30 1.04 24.27 -13.38
C SER A 30 0.50 23.87 -14.75
N VAL A 31 -0.15 22.70 -14.85
CA VAL A 31 -0.72 22.20 -16.10
C VAL A 31 -2.09 22.83 -16.39
N ALA A 32 -2.95 22.96 -15.38
CA ALA A 32 -4.33 23.42 -15.54
C ALA A 32 -4.51 24.94 -15.35
N GLY A 33 -3.51 25.65 -14.81
CA GLY A 33 -3.58 27.11 -14.58
C GLY A 33 -4.60 27.52 -13.52
N ILE A 34 -5.04 26.59 -12.67
CA ILE A 34 -6.01 26.84 -11.59
C ILE A 34 -5.30 26.91 -10.23
N ILE A 35 -5.86 27.67 -9.30
CA ILE A 35 -5.39 27.71 -7.91
C ILE A 35 -6.21 26.69 -7.11
N ILE A 36 -5.53 25.68 -6.56
CA ILE A 36 -6.16 24.66 -5.73
C ILE A 36 -5.97 25.04 -4.26
N PRO A 37 -7.05 25.06 -3.45
CA PRO A 37 -6.96 25.32 -2.02
C PRO A 37 -6.04 24.34 -1.28
N GLN A 38 -5.29 24.85 -0.30
CA GLN A 38 -4.39 24.04 0.53
C GLN A 38 -5.11 22.93 1.30
N SER A 39 -6.39 23.11 1.64
CA SER A 39 -7.19 22.07 2.28
C SER A 39 -7.36 20.80 1.44
N ILE A 40 -7.17 20.88 0.12
CA ILE A 40 -7.26 19.73 -0.80
C ILE A 40 -5.91 19.00 -0.91
N VAL A 41 -4.80 19.67 -0.59
CA VAL A 41 -3.44 19.12 -0.66
C VAL A 41 -3.31 17.88 0.23
N ASP A 42 -3.75 17.99 1.48
CA ASP A 42 -3.72 16.88 2.43
C ASP A 42 -4.59 15.70 1.97
N ALA A 43 -5.78 16.00 1.46
CA ALA A 43 -6.70 14.98 0.96
C ALA A 43 -6.09 14.22 -0.23
N ILE A 44 -5.48 14.93 -1.19
CA ILE A 44 -4.80 14.31 -2.34
C ILE A 44 -3.60 13.49 -1.88
N GLY A 45 -2.78 14.03 -0.98
CA GLY A 45 -1.63 13.34 -0.40
C GLY A 45 -2.00 12.01 0.26
N MET A 46 -3.04 12.03 1.09
CA MET A 46 -3.54 10.83 1.78
C MET A 46 -4.15 9.82 0.80
N LEU A 47 -4.88 10.27 -0.23
CA LEU A 47 -5.39 9.38 -1.27
C LEU A 47 -4.27 8.64 -2.00
N VAL A 48 -3.16 9.32 -2.27
CA VAL A 48 -2.00 8.71 -2.94
C VAL A 48 -1.34 7.67 -2.04
N ILE A 49 -1.17 7.97 -0.74
CA ILE A 49 -0.66 6.99 0.23
C ILE A 49 -1.56 5.76 0.29
N LEU A 50 -2.87 5.95 0.38
CA LEU A 50 -3.83 4.84 0.38
C LEU A 50 -3.73 4.01 -0.90
N THR A 51 -3.56 4.67 -2.05
CA THR A 51 -3.40 3.98 -3.34
C THR A 51 -2.13 3.14 -3.37
N ILE A 52 -1.00 3.65 -2.86
CA ILE A 52 0.25 2.88 -2.74
C ILE A 52 0.05 1.67 -1.82
N PHE A 53 -0.62 1.87 -0.69
CA PHE A 53 -0.88 0.80 0.27
C PHE A 53 -1.75 -0.30 -0.33
N LEU A 54 -2.81 0.08 -1.06
CA LEU A 54 -3.66 -0.86 -1.78
C LEU A 54 -2.89 -1.62 -2.86
N ALA A 55 -2.04 -0.95 -3.63
CA ALA A 55 -1.21 -1.61 -4.64
C ALA A 55 -0.29 -2.68 -4.03
N ILE A 56 0.35 -2.38 -2.88
CA ILE A 56 1.16 -3.35 -2.15
C ILE A 56 0.29 -4.53 -1.66
N ALA A 57 -0.88 -4.24 -1.09
CA ALA A 57 -1.81 -5.25 -0.60
C ALA A 57 -2.31 -6.19 -1.72
N GLU A 58 -2.58 -5.65 -2.92
CA GLU A 58 -2.97 -6.45 -4.09
C GLU A 58 -1.85 -7.40 -4.54
N VAL A 59 -0.61 -6.92 -4.59
CA VAL A 59 0.55 -7.75 -4.93
C VAL A 59 0.75 -8.84 -3.87
N ALA A 60 0.65 -8.50 -2.59
CA ALA A 60 0.74 -9.44 -1.49
C ALA A 60 -0.36 -10.52 -1.60
N LYS A 61 -1.59 -10.13 -1.91
CA LYS A 61 -2.71 -11.08 -2.14
C LYS A 61 -2.35 -12.08 -3.23
N LYS A 62 -1.80 -11.63 -4.37
CA LYS A 62 -1.41 -12.52 -5.46
C LYS A 62 -0.29 -13.49 -5.04
N ALA A 63 0.68 -13.03 -4.26
CA ALA A 63 1.76 -13.87 -3.76
C ALA A 63 1.25 -14.96 -2.79
N ILE A 64 0.33 -14.63 -1.89
CA ILE A 64 -0.28 -15.60 -0.96
C ILE A 64 -0.95 -16.74 -1.72
N TRP A 65 -1.70 -16.43 -2.79
CA TRP A 65 -2.36 -17.46 -3.59
C TRP A 65 -1.38 -18.43 -4.26
N ILE A 66 -0.21 -17.94 -4.70
CA ILE A 66 0.84 -18.81 -5.25
C ILE A 66 1.36 -19.75 -4.17
N VAL A 67 1.67 -19.24 -2.98
CA VAL A 67 2.17 -20.04 -1.86
C VAL A 67 1.14 -21.10 -1.45
N VAL A 68 -0.14 -20.73 -1.37
CA VAL A 68 -1.24 -21.66 -1.06
C VAL A 68 -1.34 -22.75 -2.12
N ALA A 69 -1.33 -22.40 -3.41
CA ALA A 69 -1.38 -23.37 -4.50
C ALA A 69 -0.21 -24.36 -4.45
N VAL A 70 1.02 -23.86 -4.24
CA VAL A 70 2.22 -24.71 -4.09
C VAL A 70 2.09 -25.61 -2.86
N GLY A 71 1.61 -25.09 -1.73
CA GLY A 71 1.37 -25.86 -0.53
C GLY A 71 0.41 -27.03 -0.75
N TRP A 72 -0.71 -26.79 -1.44
CA TRP A 72 -1.67 -27.84 -1.80
C TRP A 72 -1.05 -28.91 -2.71
N VAL A 73 -0.31 -28.52 -3.73
CA VAL A 73 0.39 -29.46 -4.63
C VAL A 73 1.36 -30.35 -3.83
N LEU A 74 2.17 -29.75 -2.96
CA LEU A 74 3.12 -30.50 -2.13
C LEU A 74 2.42 -31.48 -1.17
N ILE A 75 1.29 -31.10 -0.59
CA ILE A 75 0.49 -32.00 0.25
C ILE A 75 -0.07 -33.16 -0.56
N ILE A 76 -0.61 -32.91 -1.76
CA ILE A 76 -1.11 -33.96 -2.64
C ILE A 76 0.01 -34.94 -3.00
N VAL A 77 1.19 -34.42 -3.40
CA VAL A 77 2.36 -35.25 -3.71
C VAL A 77 2.74 -36.12 -2.51
N ARG A 78 2.75 -35.55 -1.31
CA ARG A 78 3.05 -36.28 -0.07
C ARG A 78 2.05 -37.41 0.18
N ILE A 79 0.75 -37.18 -0.02
CA ILE A 79 -0.29 -38.20 0.15
C ILE A 79 -0.09 -39.34 -0.83
N VAL A 80 0.21 -39.05 -2.10
CA VAL A 80 0.44 -40.07 -3.13
C VAL A 80 1.66 -40.93 -2.80
N ILE A 81 2.76 -40.32 -2.34
CA ILE A 81 3.97 -41.04 -1.92
C ILE A 81 3.64 -42.02 -0.78
N LEU A 82 2.84 -41.59 0.20
CA LEU A 82 2.41 -42.43 1.33
C LEU A 82 1.45 -43.56 0.95
N MET A 83 0.80 -43.50 -0.22
CA MET A 83 -0.09 -44.56 -0.70
C MET A 83 0.63 -45.63 -1.50
N ILE A 84 1.76 -45.28 -2.13
CA ILE A 84 2.51 -46.17 -3.03
C ILE A 84 3.63 -46.90 -2.28
N GLY A 85 4.19 -46.29 -1.22
CA GLY A 85 5.10 -46.94 -0.28
C GLY A 85 4.39 -47.45 0.97
#